data_AF-A0A7C0VPS4-F1
#
_entry.id   AF-A0A7C0VPS4-F1
#
_cell.length_a   1.000
_cell.length_b   1.000
_cell.length_c   1.000
_cell.angle_alpha   90.00
_cell.angle_beta   90.00
_cell.angle_gamma   90.00
#
_symmetry.space_group_name_H-M   'P 1'
#
loop_
_entity.id
_entity.type
_entity.pdbx_description
1 polymer ?
#
loop_
_entity_poly.entity_id
_entity_poly.type
_entity_poly.pdbx_seq_one_letter_code
_entity_poly.pdbx_strand_id
1 'polypeptide(L)' 'ILMIKARSIDSTADTRGIFEESVGELREGISVLKTTKLPQYRDHLAVIARVTR' A
#
# COMPACT_ATOMS: atom_id res chain seq x y z
N ILE A 1 2.97 7.79 7.72
CA ILE A 1 1.86 7.19 6.93
C ILE A 1 2.33 7.18 5.49
N LEU A 2 2.19 6.06 4.79
CA LEU A 2 2.53 5.92 3.38
C LEU A 2 1.24 5.76 2.54
N MET A 3 1.31 6.15 1.28
CA MET A 3 0.19 6.04 0.34
C MET A 3 0.63 5.22 -0.87
N ILE A 4 -0.11 4.16 -1.15
CA ILE A 4 0.04 3.37 -2.39
C ILE A 4 -1.08 3.80 -3.33
N LYS A 5 -0.72 4.22 -4.55
CA LYS A 5 -1.65 4.54 -5.63
C LYS A 5 -1.39 3.56 -6.77
N ALA A 6 -2.20 2.51 -6.86
CA ALA A 6 -1.94 1.36 -7.73
C ALA A 6 -1.77 1.78 -9.20
N ARG A 7 -2.65 2.64 -9.72
CA ARG A 7 -2.60 3.11 -11.12
C ARG A 7 -1.39 3.99 -11.47
N SER A 8 -0.66 4.48 -10.46
CA SER A 8 0.62 5.18 -10.68
C SER A 8 1.83 4.27 -10.59
N ILE A 9 1.64 3.01 -10.16
CA ILE A 9 2.65 1.94 -10.20
C ILE A 9 2.49 1.19 -11.52
N ASP A 10 1.31 0.59 -11.72
CA ASP A 10 0.93 -0.05 -12.98
C ASP A 10 -0.55 0.21 -13.27
N SER A 11 -0.82 0.85 -14.40
CA SER A 11 -2.17 1.23 -14.81
C SER A 11 -2.95 0.08 -15.45
N THR A 12 -2.29 -1.01 -15.84
CA THR A 12 -2.85 -2.15 -16.57
C THR A 12 -3.07 -3.37 -15.68
N ALA A 13 -2.30 -3.50 -14.60
CA ALA A 13 -2.41 -4.63 -13.68
C ALA A 13 -3.62 -4.55 -12.73
N ASP A 14 -3.88 -5.67 -12.06
CA ASP A 14 -4.91 -5.77 -11.03
C ASP A 14 -4.48 -5.00 -9.77
N THR A 15 -5.40 -4.19 -9.26
CA THR A 15 -5.16 -3.29 -8.14
C THR A 15 -4.90 -4.04 -6.84
N ARG A 16 -5.53 -5.19 -6.62
CA ARG A 16 -5.32 -5.98 -5.41
C ARG A 16 -3.93 -6.61 -5.41
N GLY A 17 -3.49 -7.15 -6.56
CA GLY A 17 -2.13 -7.66 -6.72
C GLY A 17 -1.06 -6.62 -6.37
N ILE A 18 -1.18 -5.41 -6.93
CA ILE A 18 -0.25 -4.29 -6.63
C ILE A 18 -0.22 -3.97 -5.14
N PHE A 19 -1.38 -3.93 -4.47
CA PHE A 19 -1.42 -3.66 -3.03
C PHE A 19 -0.74 -4.75 -2.20
N GLU A 20 -0.97 -6.02 -2.53
CA GLU A 20 -0.38 -7.16 -1.82
C GLU A 20 1.15 -7.16 -1.98
N GLU A 21 1.65 -6.93 -3.19
CA GLU A 21 3.08 -6.82 -3.50
C GLU A 21 3.73 -5.64 -2.79
N SER A 22 3.23 -4.42 -2.98
CA SER A 22 3.82 -3.22 -2.36
C SER A 22 3.78 -3.25 -0.83
N VAL A 23 2.74 -3.82 -0.22
CA VAL A 23 2.71 -4.00 1.25
C VAL A 23 3.69 -5.09 1.69
N GLY A 24 3.90 -6.12 0.87
CA GLY A 24 4.92 -7.14 1.08
C GLY A 24 6.32 -6.54 1.17
N GLU A 25 6.71 -5.75 0.16
CA GLU A 25 7.99 -5.04 0.12
C GLU A 25 8.19 -4.12 1.34
N LEU A 26 7.16 -3.34 1.70
CA LEU A 26 7.23 -2.46 2.87
C LEU A 26 7.49 -3.23 4.17
N ARG A 27 6.95 -4.45 4.31
CA ARG A 27 7.14 -5.25 5.54
C ARG A 27 8.58 -5.70 5.75
N GLU A 28 9.43 -5.69 4.73
CA GLU A 28 10.84 -6.06 4.86
C GLU A 28 11.65 -5.03 5.67
N GLY A 29 11.24 -3.76 5.63
CA GLY A 29 11.98 -2.65 6.27
C GLY A 29 11.22 -1.92 7.38
N ILE A 30 9.89 -2.03 7.44
CA ILE A 30 9.06 -1.32 8.43
C ILE A 30 7.95 -2.21 8.99
N SER A 31 7.56 -1.93 10.24
CA SER A 31 6.41 -2.59 10.87
C SER A 31 5.10 -1.98 10.38
N VAL A 32 4.42 -2.67 9.46
CA VAL A 32 3.08 -2.29 9.00
C VAL A 32 2.06 -2.60 10.09
N LEU A 33 1.42 -1.56 10.63
CA LEU A 33 0.44 -1.66 11.72
C LEU A 33 -0.99 -1.85 11.18
N LYS A 34 -1.33 -1.15 10.10
CA LYS A 34 -2.68 -1.19 9.51
C LYS A 34 -2.64 -0.74 8.06
N THR A 35 -3.47 -1.35 7.23
CA THR A 35 -3.83 -0.84 5.91
C THR A 35 -5.28 -0.39 5.91
N THR A 36 -5.58 0.71 5.22
CA THR A 36 -6.93 1.28 5.12
C THR A 36 -7.21 1.64 3.67
N LYS A 37 -8.32 1.14 3.13
CA LYS A 37 -8.88 1.67 1.88
C LYS A 37 -9.46 3.05 2.14
N LEU A 38 -9.32 3.93 1.17
CA LEU A 38 -9.95 5.25 1.20
C LEU A 38 -11.19 5.20 0.29
N PRO A 39 -12.43 5.24 0.82
CA PRO A 39 -13.63 5.02 0.01
C PRO A 39 -13.79 5.99 -1.17
N GLN A 40 -13.28 7.22 -1.02
CA GLN A 40 -13.33 8.25 -2.06
C GLN A 40 -12.24 8.10 -3.13
N TYR A 41 -11.28 7.19 -2.94
CA TYR A 41 -10.12 7.00 -3.82
C TYR A 41 -9.93 5.51 -4.17
N ARG A 42 -10.54 5.09 -5.28
CA ARG A 42 -10.66 3.67 -5.71
C ARG A 42 -9.34 2.89 -5.72
N ASP A 43 -8.28 3.49 -6.24
CA ASP A 43 -6.98 2.81 -6.45
C ASP A 43 -5.94 3.19 -5.39
N HIS A 44 -6.39 3.64 -4.21
CA HIS A 44 -5.50 4.07 -3.14
C HIS A 44 -5.63 3.20 -1.89
N LEU A 45 -4.47 2.92 -1.29
CA LEU A 45 -4.37 2.26 0.01
C LEU A 45 -3.44 3.07 0.92
N ALA A 46 -3.96 3.45 2.08
CA ALA A 46 -3.17 4.05 3.14
C ALA A 46 -2.48 2.95 3.96
N VAL A 47 -1.18 3.08 4.18
CA VAL A 47 -0.38 2.17 5.02
C VAL A 47 0.12 2.94 6.23
N ILE A 48 -0.33 2.49 7.40
CA ILE A 48 0.10 3.01 8.70
C ILE A 48 1.19 2.07 9.18
N ALA A 49 2.39 2.62 9.39
CA ALA A 49 3.55 1.84 9.76
C ALA A 49 4.40 2.59 10.79
N ARG A 50 5.23 1.83 11.51
CA ARG A 50 6.24 2.31 12.45
C ARG A 50 7.61 1.85 11.97
N VAL A 51 8.58 2.74 12.00
CA VAL A 51 9.99 2.38 11.75
C VAL A 51 10.44 1.47 12.89
N THR A 52 10.83 0.25 12.54
CA THR A 52 11.54 -0.66 13.44
C THR A 52 12.96 -0.10 13.56
N ARG A 53 13.27 0.54 14.69
CA ARG A 53 14.65 0.91 15.04
C ARG A 53 15.43 -0.32 15.44
#